data_AF-A0A851Z463-F1
#
_entry.id   AF-A0A851Z463-F1
#
_cell.length_a   1.000
_cell.length_b   1.000
_cell.length_c   1.000
_cell.angle_alpha   90.00
_cell.angle_beta   90.00
_cell.angle_gamma   90.00
#
_symmetry.space_group_name_H-M   'P 1'
#
loop_
_entity.id
_entity.type
_entity.pdbx_description
1 polymer ?
#
loop_
_entity_poly.entity_id
_entity_poly.type
_entity_poly.pdbx_seq_one_letter_code
_entity_poly.pdbx_strand_id
1 'polypeptide(L)'
;MEKIFADSTNESIKRDLGGKDPSPPELLKKIKQLEVKLVQKEEKLLETDLLYKHISRLTDRIHAMAENRKQDTLQLAKRTNELQKMIKDRTQKMMALIAELSMKQALAIKLQQEMRDKEQLLMTVSSRIDQGLPPPKETENEWLKTLRNEKMRKDAAEARAKQAAEEERAAVPGYVHTTAEQRPSAYIPDDEYSLPLPRPYGALAPFKPSDRGSNMRHFRKPLVKPIEI
;
A
#
# COMPACT_ATOMS: atom_id res chain seq x y z
N MET A 1 76.83 -10.13 -42.79
CA MET A 1 77.02 -11.48 -43.38
C MET A 1 76.75 -11.38 -44.86
N GLU A 2 77.78 -10.97 -45.60
CA GLU A 2 77.74 -10.84 -47.06
C GLU A 2 77.61 -12.23 -47.68
N LYS A 3 76.58 -12.41 -48.51
CA LYS A 3 76.43 -13.63 -49.31
C LYS A 3 77.53 -13.65 -50.35
N ILE A 4 78.49 -14.54 -50.15
CA ILE A 4 79.50 -14.94 -51.12
C ILE A 4 78.75 -15.28 -52.42
N PHE A 5 78.86 -14.40 -53.42
CA PHE A 5 78.47 -14.72 -54.79
C PHE A 5 79.38 -15.87 -55.22
N ALA A 6 78.79 -17.04 -55.46
CA ALA A 6 79.53 -18.20 -55.93
C ALA A 6 80.06 -17.92 -57.33
N ASP A 7 81.39 -17.93 -57.44
CA ASP A 7 82.15 -17.86 -58.67
C ASP A 7 81.76 -19.05 -59.58
N SER A 8 81.28 -18.77 -60.80
CA SER A 8 80.59 -19.76 -61.65
C SER A 8 81.54 -20.69 -62.44
N THR A 9 82.84 -20.62 -62.17
CA THR A 9 83.91 -21.20 -63.00
C THR A 9 84.56 -22.46 -62.42
N ASN A 10 84.22 -22.91 -61.20
CA ASN A 10 84.77 -24.12 -60.59
C ASN A 10 84.03 -25.40 -61.02
N GLU A 11 84.70 -26.28 -61.77
CA GLU A 11 84.12 -27.52 -62.31
C GLU A 11 83.79 -28.60 -61.26
N SER A 12 84.39 -28.55 -60.07
CA SER A 12 84.26 -29.57 -59.03
C SER A 12 82.99 -29.46 -58.16
N ILE A 13 82.14 -28.44 -58.39
CA ILE A 13 80.87 -28.20 -57.66
C ILE A 13 79.65 -28.53 -58.55
N LYS A 14 79.82 -29.27 -59.65
CA LYS A 14 78.70 -29.69 -60.51
C LYS A 14 78.19 -31.05 -60.05
N ARG A 15 76.96 -31.09 -59.52
CA ARG A 15 76.25 -32.33 -59.16
C ARG A 15 75.41 -32.76 -60.36
N ASP A 16 75.73 -33.90 -60.98
CA ASP A 16 74.99 -34.41 -62.13
C ASP A 16 73.57 -34.82 -61.70
N LEU A 17 72.62 -33.92 -61.91
CA LEU A 17 71.20 -34.20 -61.75
C LEU A 17 70.74 -34.89 -63.03
N GLY A 18 70.84 -36.23 -63.04
CA GLY A 18 70.43 -37.04 -64.18
C GLY A 18 69.05 -36.64 -64.74
N GLY A 19 68.97 -36.62 -66.06
CA GLY A 19 67.82 -36.17 -66.83
C GLY A 19 68.26 -36.00 -68.28
N LYS A 20 67.36 -36.20 -69.24
CA LYS A 20 67.65 -35.97 -70.65
C LYS A 20 67.11 -34.60 -71.00
N ASP A 21 67.96 -33.71 -71.50
CA ASP A 21 67.52 -32.41 -72.00
C ASP A 21 66.55 -32.67 -73.15
N PRO A 22 65.27 -32.29 -73.00
CA PRO A 22 64.28 -32.57 -74.02
C PRO A 22 64.69 -31.81 -75.28
N SER A 23 64.66 -32.50 -76.42
CA SER A 23 65.01 -31.84 -77.67
C SER A 23 63.99 -30.72 -77.98
N PRO A 24 64.37 -29.68 -78.73
CA PRO A 24 63.45 -28.60 -79.12
C PRO A 24 62.05 -29.06 -79.59
N PRO A 25 61.90 -30.13 -80.40
CA PRO A 25 60.57 -30.62 -80.77
C PRO A 25 59.78 -31.29 -79.63
N GLU A 26 60.45 -31.91 -78.66
CA GLU A 26 59.78 -32.50 -77.48
C GLU A 26 59.25 -31.42 -76.53
N LEU A 27 60.01 -30.33 -76.34
CA LEU A 27 59.56 -29.14 -75.63
C LEU A 27 58.34 -28.51 -76.32
N LEU A 28 58.39 -28.34 -77.64
CA LEU A 28 57.25 -27.81 -78.41
C LEU A 28 55.99 -28.69 -78.27
N LYS A 29 56.15 -30.02 -78.29
CA LYS A 29 55.04 -30.95 -78.07
C LYS A 29 54.46 -30.82 -76.66
N LYS A 30 55.32 -30.64 -75.65
CA LYS A 30 54.90 -30.44 -74.25
C LYS A 30 54.19 -29.10 -74.05
N ILE A 31 54.69 -28.02 -74.66
CA ILE A 31 54.05 -26.69 -74.65
C ILE A 31 52.63 -26.80 -75.22
N LYS A 32 52.46 -27.40 -76.40
CA LYS A 32 51.14 -27.61 -77.00
C LYS A 32 50.18 -28.41 -76.10
N GLN A 33 50.68 -29.45 -75.42
CA GLN A 33 49.87 -30.22 -74.47
C GLN A 33 49.45 -29.39 -73.25
N LEU A 34 50.33 -28.51 -72.76
CA LEU A 34 50.04 -27.63 -71.63
C LEU A 34 49.06 -26.53 -72.03
N GLU A 35 49.18 -25.96 -73.22
CA GLU A 35 48.23 -24.98 -73.77
C GLU A 35 46.82 -25.55 -73.84
N VAL A 36 46.64 -26.76 -74.37
CA VAL A 36 45.32 -27.42 -74.42
C VAL A 36 44.76 -27.63 -73.01
N LYS A 37 45.59 -28.06 -72.05
CA LYS A 37 45.16 -28.24 -70.65
C LYS A 37 44.83 -26.91 -69.98
N LEU A 38 45.56 -25.84 -70.30
CA LEU A 38 45.30 -24.51 -69.76
C LEU A 38 43.93 -24.01 -70.22
N VAL A 39 43.64 -24.10 -71.52
CA VAL A 39 42.33 -23.72 -72.08
C VAL A 39 41.19 -24.51 -71.42
N GLN A 40 41.35 -25.83 -71.27
CA GLN A 40 40.36 -26.66 -70.57
C GLN A 40 40.15 -26.28 -69.10
N LYS A 41 41.17 -25.75 -68.44
CA LYS A 41 41.09 -25.29 -67.05
C LYS A 41 40.44 -23.92 -66.96
N GLU A 42 40.73 -23.02 -67.89
CA GLU A 42 40.10 -21.70 -67.99
C GLU A 42 38.60 -21.82 -68.26
N GLU A 43 38.19 -22.69 -69.19
CA GLU A 43 36.77 -22.97 -69.47
C GLU A 43 36.04 -23.45 -68.21
N LYS A 44 36.60 -24.45 -67.52
CA LYS A 44 36.04 -24.95 -66.25
C LYS A 44 35.98 -23.89 -65.17
N LEU A 45 37.00 -23.03 -65.09
CA LEU A 45 37.04 -21.95 -64.11
C LEU A 45 35.90 -20.95 -64.35
N LEU A 46 35.67 -20.57 -65.61
CA LEU A 46 34.56 -19.69 -66.00
C LEU A 46 33.20 -20.32 -65.68
N GLU A 47 33.00 -21.61 -65.94
CA GLU A 47 31.78 -22.33 -65.55
C GLU A 47 31.56 -22.29 -64.03
N THR A 48 32.61 -22.59 -63.25
CA THR A 48 32.51 -22.56 -61.78
C THR A 48 32.24 -21.16 -61.24
N ASP A 49 32.80 -20.12 -61.86
CA ASP A 49 32.55 -18.73 -61.47
C ASP A 49 31.10 -18.30 -61.74
N LEU A 50 30.53 -18.73 -62.88
CA LEU A 50 29.12 -18.49 -63.18
C LEU A 50 28.20 -19.19 -62.18
N LEU A 51 28.50 -20.46 -61.86
CA LEU A 51 27.77 -21.22 -60.84
C LEU A 51 27.89 -20.57 -59.46
N TYR A 52 29.09 -20.15 -59.06
CA TYR A 52 29.31 -19.49 -57.78
C TYR A 52 28.51 -18.20 -57.65
N LYS A 53 28.50 -17.35 -58.70
CA LYS A 53 27.69 -16.12 -58.74
C LYS A 53 26.19 -16.44 -58.62
N HIS A 54 25.73 -17.50 -59.29
CA HIS A 54 24.34 -17.92 -59.22
C HIS A 54 23.94 -18.41 -57.81
N ILE A 55 24.76 -19.29 -57.22
CA ILE A 55 24.55 -19.82 -55.87
C ILE A 55 24.60 -18.69 -54.85
N SER A 56 25.57 -17.78 -54.95
CA SER A 56 25.67 -16.63 -54.05
C SER A 56 24.39 -15.78 -54.08
N ARG A 57 23.87 -15.46 -55.28
CA ARG A 57 22.63 -14.71 -55.42
C ARG A 57 21.42 -15.45 -54.83
N LEU A 58 21.34 -16.78 -54.99
CA LEU A 58 20.28 -17.57 -54.39
C LEU A 58 20.39 -17.58 -52.86
N THR A 59 21.59 -17.76 -52.33
CA THR A 59 21.89 -17.73 -50.90
C THR A 59 21.51 -16.38 -50.29
N ASP A 60 21.90 -15.27 -50.91
CA ASP A 60 21.55 -13.92 -50.44
C ASP A 60 20.04 -13.69 -50.40
N ARG A 61 19.32 -14.16 -51.43
CA ARG A 61 17.85 -14.11 -51.46
C ARG A 61 17.23 -14.92 -50.32
N ILE A 62 17.73 -16.12 -50.08
CA ILE A 62 17.24 -16.97 -48.98
C ILE A 62 17.52 -16.31 -47.63
N HIS A 63 18.70 -15.73 -47.43
CA HIS A 63 19.03 -14.99 -46.22
C HIS A 63 18.11 -13.78 -46.01
N ALA A 64 17.87 -12.98 -47.04
CA ALA A 64 16.96 -11.84 -46.96
C ALA A 64 15.51 -12.29 -46.61
N MET A 65 15.02 -13.36 -47.25
CA MET A 65 13.71 -13.93 -46.93
C MET A 65 13.65 -14.48 -45.50
N ALA A 66 14.69 -15.15 -45.03
CA ALA A 66 14.77 -15.69 -43.68
C ALA A 66 14.75 -14.55 -42.65
N GLU A 67 15.48 -13.47 -42.89
CA GLU A 67 15.53 -12.33 -41.97
C GLU A 67 14.20 -11.58 -41.91
N ASN A 68 13.54 -11.34 -43.05
CA ASN A 68 12.19 -10.79 -43.06
C ASN A 68 11.20 -11.67 -42.28
N ARG A 69 11.23 -12.99 -42.49
CA ARG A 69 10.33 -13.92 -41.77
C ARG A 69 10.58 -13.92 -40.27
N LYS A 70 11.84 -13.83 -39.83
CA LYS A 70 12.16 -13.68 -38.40
C LYS A 70 11.55 -12.40 -37.84
N GLN A 71 11.68 -11.29 -38.57
CA GLN A 71 11.12 -10.01 -38.17
C GLN A 71 9.59 -10.04 -38.08
N ASP A 72 8.91 -10.65 -39.06
CA ASP A 72 7.45 -10.80 -39.04
C ASP A 72 6.99 -11.66 -37.86
N THR A 73 7.70 -12.76 -37.60
CA THR A 73 7.41 -13.65 -36.47
C THR A 73 7.59 -12.93 -35.14
N LEU A 74 8.65 -12.12 -35.00
CA LEU A 74 8.89 -11.30 -33.81
C LEU A 74 7.77 -10.28 -33.59
N GLN A 75 7.34 -9.59 -34.66
CA GLN A 75 6.25 -8.62 -34.58
C GLN A 75 4.93 -9.28 -34.17
N LEU A 76 4.63 -10.45 -34.74
CA LEU A 76 3.46 -11.23 -34.37
C LEU A 76 3.51 -11.64 -32.89
N ALA A 77 4.64 -12.18 -32.42
CA ALA A 77 4.83 -12.56 -31.02
C ALA A 77 4.64 -11.37 -30.05
N LYS A 78 5.15 -10.18 -30.39
CA LYS A 78 4.94 -8.96 -29.60
C LYS A 78 3.45 -8.59 -29.51
N ARG A 79 2.74 -8.58 -30.64
CA ARG A 79 1.28 -8.30 -30.67
C ARG A 79 0.49 -9.33 -29.86
N THR A 80 0.81 -10.61 -29.98
CA THR A 80 0.17 -11.68 -29.20
C THR A 80 0.39 -11.48 -27.70
N ASN A 81 1.61 -11.13 -27.28
CA ASN A 81 1.92 -10.86 -25.87
C ASN A 81 1.16 -9.63 -25.34
N GLU A 82 1.03 -8.57 -26.12
CA GLU A 82 0.23 -7.39 -25.76
C GLU A 82 -1.25 -7.74 -25.59
N LEU A 83 -1.83 -8.49 -26.53
CA LEU A 83 -3.21 -8.97 -26.43
C LEU A 83 -3.41 -9.86 -25.20
N GLN A 84 -2.47 -10.75 -24.90
CA GLN A 84 -2.54 -11.60 -23.71
C GLN A 84 -2.51 -10.77 -22.43
N LYS A 85 -1.68 -9.72 -22.38
CA LYS A 85 -1.65 -8.78 -21.25
C LYS A 85 -2.99 -8.05 -21.10
N MET A 86 -3.53 -7.50 -22.18
CA MET A 86 -4.83 -6.82 -22.16
C MET A 86 -5.97 -7.74 -21.69
N ILE A 87 -5.97 -9.01 -22.12
CA ILE A 87 -6.94 -10.01 -21.68
C ILE A 87 -6.80 -10.25 -20.17
N LYS A 88 -5.59 -10.47 -19.66
CA LYS A 88 -5.35 -10.66 -18.22
C LYS A 88 -5.83 -9.46 -17.40
N ASP A 89 -5.49 -8.25 -17.83
CA ASP A 89 -5.91 -7.02 -17.15
C ASP A 89 -7.44 -6.87 -17.15
N ARG A 90 -8.11 -7.20 -18.27
CA ARG A 90 -9.57 -7.16 -18.36
C ARG A 90 -10.22 -8.22 -17.49
N THR A 91 -9.68 -9.45 -17.47
CA THR A 91 -10.16 -10.53 -16.61
C THR A 91 -10.02 -10.17 -15.13
N GLN A 92 -8.92 -9.54 -14.73
CA GLN A 92 -8.74 -9.07 -13.36
C GLN A 92 -9.79 -8.00 -12.98
N LYS A 93 -10.03 -7.03 -13.85
CA LYS A 93 -11.09 -6.03 -13.64
C LYS A 93 -12.47 -6.67 -13.57
N MET A 94 -12.75 -7.66 -14.41
CA MET A 94 -14.01 -8.40 -14.39
C MET A 94 -14.19 -9.18 -13.07
N MET A 95 -13.14 -9.84 -12.57
CA MET A 95 -13.19 -10.52 -11.26
C MET A 95 -13.47 -9.55 -10.11
N ALA A 96 -12.86 -8.37 -10.11
CA ALA A 96 -13.12 -7.33 -9.11
C ALA A 96 -14.60 -6.88 -9.14
N LEU A 97 -15.14 -6.61 -10.34
CA LEU A 97 -16.54 -6.24 -10.51
C LEU A 97 -17.51 -7.36 -10.09
N ILE A 98 -17.17 -8.63 -10.37
CA ILE A 98 -17.98 -9.78 -9.93
C ILE A 98 -17.98 -9.88 -8.40
N ALA A 99 -16.84 -9.66 -7.74
CA ALA A 99 -16.76 -9.65 -6.29
C ALA A 99 -17.59 -8.51 -5.68
N GLU A 100 -17.48 -7.30 -6.23
CA GLU A 100 -18.32 -6.17 -5.82
C GLU A 100 -19.81 -6.44 -6.00
N LEU A 101 -20.19 -7.02 -7.14
CA LEU A 101 -21.58 -7.40 -7.41
C LEU A 101 -22.07 -8.44 -6.40
N SER A 102 -21.26 -9.46 -6.11
CA SER A 102 -21.59 -10.50 -5.13
C SER A 102 -21.78 -9.91 -3.72
N MET A 103 -20.92 -8.98 -3.30
CA MET A 103 -21.08 -8.29 -2.02
C MET A 103 -22.37 -7.46 -1.98
N LYS A 104 -22.69 -6.74 -3.06
CA LYS A 104 -23.94 -5.96 -3.16
C LYS A 104 -25.17 -6.85 -3.18
N GLN A 105 -25.12 -7.99 -3.88
CA GLN A 105 -26.20 -8.98 -3.88
C GLN A 105 -26.42 -9.55 -2.47
N ALA A 106 -25.35 -9.94 -1.77
CA ALA A 106 -25.44 -10.42 -0.40
C ALA A 106 -26.04 -9.35 0.54
N LEU A 107 -25.66 -8.08 0.37
CA LEU A 107 -26.23 -6.97 1.13
C LEU A 107 -27.71 -6.76 0.80
N ALA A 108 -28.11 -6.81 -0.46
CA ALA A 108 -29.50 -6.70 -0.87
C ALA A 108 -30.37 -7.82 -0.27
N ILE A 109 -29.88 -9.06 -0.27
CA ILE A 109 -30.56 -10.20 0.35
C ILE A 109 -30.73 -9.98 1.86
N LYS A 110 -29.67 -9.52 2.55
CA LYS A 110 -29.75 -9.20 4.00
C LYS A 110 -30.78 -8.13 4.29
N LEU A 111 -30.76 -7.01 3.56
CA LEU A 111 -31.72 -5.94 3.74
C LEU A 111 -33.16 -6.38 3.44
N GLN A 112 -33.35 -7.23 2.42
CA GLN A 112 -34.66 -7.80 2.11
C GLN A 112 -35.15 -8.71 3.24
N GLN A 113 -34.26 -9.49 3.85
CA GLN A 113 -34.61 -10.31 5.01
C GLN A 113 -34.99 -9.42 6.21
N GLU A 114 -34.19 -8.41 6.52
CA GLU A 114 -34.49 -7.47 7.60
C GLU A 114 -35.81 -6.73 7.39
N MET A 115 -36.15 -6.36 6.15
CA MET A 115 -37.43 -5.75 5.83
C MET A 115 -38.57 -6.69 6.17
N ARG A 116 -38.49 -7.96 5.72
CA ARG A 116 -39.49 -8.99 6.02
C ARG A 116 -39.64 -9.22 7.52
N ASP A 117 -38.53 -9.32 8.25
CA ASP A 117 -38.55 -9.56 9.69
C ASP A 117 -39.21 -8.38 10.44
N LYS A 118 -38.88 -7.14 10.06
CA LYS A 118 -39.50 -5.93 10.63
C LYS A 118 -40.98 -5.83 10.28
N GLU A 119 -41.37 -6.17 9.05
CA GLU A 119 -42.77 -6.18 8.62
C GLU A 119 -43.59 -7.21 9.40
N GLN A 120 -43.05 -8.42 9.60
CA GLN A 120 -43.68 -9.44 10.44
C GLN A 120 -43.82 -9.00 11.90
N LEU A 121 -42.79 -8.36 12.45
CA LEU A 121 -42.85 -7.78 13.79
C LEU A 121 -43.94 -6.72 13.89
N LEU A 122 -44.00 -5.79 12.93
CA LEU A 122 -45.04 -4.76 12.88
C LEU A 122 -46.43 -5.36 12.77
N MET A 123 -46.66 -6.33 11.88
CA MET A 123 -47.95 -7.02 11.77
C MET A 123 -48.36 -7.66 13.11
N THR A 124 -47.41 -8.32 13.79
CA THR A 124 -47.65 -8.96 15.09
C THR A 124 -48.01 -7.93 16.16
N VAL A 125 -47.26 -6.82 16.23
CA VAL A 125 -47.50 -5.74 17.19
C VAL A 125 -48.83 -5.06 16.93
N SER A 126 -49.12 -4.69 15.68
CA SER A 126 -50.40 -4.08 15.29
C SER A 126 -51.58 -4.97 15.67
N SER A 127 -51.52 -6.26 15.35
CA SER A 127 -52.57 -7.21 15.71
C SER A 127 -52.79 -7.31 17.22
N ARG A 128 -51.73 -7.26 18.03
CA ARG A 128 -51.84 -7.24 19.50
C ARG A 128 -52.46 -5.94 20.02
N ILE A 129 -52.06 -4.81 19.45
CA ILE A 129 -52.61 -3.49 19.81
C ILE A 129 -54.11 -3.45 19.50
N ASP A 130 -54.53 -3.96 18.33
CA ASP A 130 -55.95 -4.06 17.96
C ASP A 130 -56.74 -4.94 18.94
N GLN A 131 -56.09 -5.95 19.51
CA GLN A 131 -56.65 -6.83 20.54
C GLN A 131 -56.53 -6.26 21.97
N GLY A 132 -55.93 -5.08 22.16
CA GLY A 132 -55.67 -4.47 23.46
C GLY A 132 -54.64 -5.21 24.31
N LEU A 133 -53.84 -6.10 23.70
CA LEU A 133 -52.78 -6.85 24.37
C LEU A 133 -51.47 -6.05 24.42
N PRO A 134 -50.63 -6.26 25.45
CA PRO A 134 -49.35 -5.57 25.55
C PRO A 134 -48.38 -5.98 24.42
N PRO A 135 -47.47 -5.06 24.01
CA PRO A 135 -46.42 -5.37 23.05
C PRO A 135 -45.56 -6.57 23.48
N PRO A 136 -44.86 -7.24 22.55
CA PRO A 136 -43.93 -8.31 22.87
C PRO A 136 -42.87 -7.88 23.91
N LYS A 137 -42.51 -8.81 24.81
CA LYS A 137 -41.51 -8.58 25.88
C LYS A 137 -40.15 -8.15 25.33
N GLU A 138 -39.78 -8.60 24.14
CA GLU A 138 -38.54 -8.21 23.47
C GLU A 138 -38.53 -6.71 23.16
N THR A 139 -39.63 -6.18 22.62
CA THR A 139 -39.80 -4.75 22.33
C THR A 139 -39.74 -3.91 23.61
N GLU A 140 -40.35 -4.39 24.70
CA GLU A 140 -40.28 -3.72 26.01
C GLU A 140 -38.83 -3.66 26.54
N ASN A 141 -38.10 -4.77 26.43
CA ASN A 141 -36.70 -4.81 26.85
C ASN A 141 -35.80 -3.87 26.03
N GLU A 142 -36.05 -3.77 24.72
CA GLU A 142 -35.35 -2.82 23.86
C GLU A 142 -35.65 -1.36 24.25
N TRP A 143 -36.91 -1.06 24.54
CA TRP A 143 -37.32 0.26 25.02
C TRP A 143 -36.69 0.63 26.37
N LEU A 144 -36.61 -0.31 27.30
CA LEU A 144 -35.92 -0.07 28.58
C LEU A 144 -34.42 0.18 28.39
N LYS A 145 -33.78 -0.49 27.41
CA LYS A 145 -32.38 -0.24 27.05
C LYS A 145 -32.20 1.15 26.44
N THR A 146 -33.08 1.60 25.56
CA THR A 146 -32.98 2.95 24.96
C THR A 146 -33.12 4.03 26.02
N LEU A 147 -34.09 3.91 26.93
CA LEU A 147 -34.27 4.83 28.07
C LEU A 147 -33.03 4.89 28.96
N ARG A 148 -32.44 3.73 29.28
CA ARG A 148 -31.20 3.66 30.07
C ARG A 148 -30.05 4.37 29.37
N ASN A 149 -29.87 4.12 28.08
CA ASN A 149 -28.80 4.72 27.28
C ASN A 149 -28.98 6.24 27.14
N GLU A 150 -30.22 6.70 26.97
CA GLU A 150 -30.54 8.12 26.91
C GLU A 150 -30.20 8.82 28.22
N LYS A 151 -30.59 8.23 29.36
CA LYS A 151 -30.22 8.76 30.69
C LYS A 151 -28.70 8.85 30.84
N MET A 152 -27.97 7.78 30.52
CA MET A 152 -26.51 7.77 30.59
C MET A 152 -25.87 8.85 29.70
N ARG A 153 -26.43 9.09 28.51
CA ARG A 153 -25.97 10.15 27.60
C ARG A 153 -26.23 11.54 28.16
N LYS A 154 -27.40 11.77 28.76
CA LYS A 154 -27.75 13.03 29.43
C LYS A 154 -26.81 13.30 30.60
N ASP A 155 -26.65 12.32 31.49
CA ASP A 155 -25.76 12.43 32.66
C ASP A 155 -24.31 12.71 32.22
N ALA A 156 -23.83 12.04 31.17
CA ALA A 156 -22.49 12.28 30.61
C ALA A 156 -22.36 13.67 29.96
N ALA A 157 -23.39 14.16 29.28
CA ALA A 157 -23.40 15.50 28.71
C ALA A 157 -23.42 16.57 29.80
N GLU A 158 -24.22 16.38 30.86
CA GLU A 158 -24.24 17.26 32.02
C GLU A 158 -22.91 17.28 32.77
N ALA A 159 -22.27 16.13 32.95
CA ALA A 159 -20.95 16.05 33.56
C ALA A 159 -19.90 16.83 32.74
N ARG A 160 -19.90 16.66 31.41
CA ARG A 160 -19.02 17.44 30.52
C ARG A 160 -19.32 18.94 30.55
N ALA A 161 -20.59 19.32 30.58
CA ALA A 161 -20.98 20.73 30.66
C ALA A 161 -20.54 21.36 31.99
N LYS A 162 -20.68 20.63 33.11
CA LYS A 162 -20.17 21.06 34.43
C LYS A 162 -18.65 21.23 34.43
N GLN A 163 -17.93 20.27 33.86
CA GLN A 163 -16.47 20.35 33.73
C GLN A 163 -16.05 21.55 32.89
N ALA A 164 -16.68 21.77 31.72
CA ALA A 164 -16.38 22.92 30.88
C ALA A 164 -16.67 24.26 31.57
N ALA A 165 -17.78 24.37 32.31
CA ALA A 165 -18.11 25.56 33.10
C ALA A 165 -17.13 25.79 34.26
N GLU A 166 -16.61 24.73 34.88
CA GLU A 166 -15.58 24.81 35.90
C GLU A 166 -14.24 25.27 35.31
N GLU A 167 -13.84 24.73 34.15
CA GLU A 167 -12.65 25.16 33.41
C GLU A 167 -12.74 26.63 32.97
N GLU A 168 -13.90 27.08 32.48
CA GLU A 168 -14.14 28.48 32.12
C GLU A 168 -14.02 29.41 33.34
N ARG A 169 -14.60 29.01 34.48
CA ARG A 169 -14.44 29.73 35.76
C ARG A 169 -12.98 29.75 36.22
N ALA A 170 -12.25 28.67 36.00
CA ALA A 170 -10.85 28.56 36.36
C ALA A 170 -9.92 29.38 35.45
N ALA A 171 -10.36 29.69 34.22
CA ALA A 171 -9.61 30.51 33.26
C ALA A 171 -9.70 32.02 33.54
N VAL A 172 -10.53 32.47 34.48
CA VAL A 172 -10.64 33.88 34.87
C VAL A 172 -9.34 34.34 35.56
N PRO A 173 -8.68 35.43 35.10
CA PRO A 173 -7.47 35.95 35.72
C PRO A 173 -7.66 36.27 37.21
N GLY A 174 -6.82 35.69 38.07
CA GLY A 174 -6.90 35.82 39.54
C GLY A 174 -7.64 34.69 40.25
N TYR A 175 -8.14 33.68 39.53
CA TYR A 175 -8.73 32.48 40.11
C TYR A 175 -7.66 31.60 40.79
N VAL A 176 -7.89 31.22 42.06
CA VAL A 176 -7.06 30.27 42.80
C VAL A 176 -7.89 29.02 43.03
N HIS A 177 -7.46 27.89 42.47
CA HIS A 177 -8.14 26.61 42.65
C HIS A 177 -8.01 26.16 44.11
N THR A 178 -9.10 26.18 44.87
CA THR A 178 -9.12 25.76 46.28
C THR A 178 -10.35 24.92 46.57
N THR A 179 -10.18 23.86 47.36
CA THR A 179 -11.27 22.99 47.84
C THR A 179 -11.94 23.53 49.11
N ALA A 180 -11.47 24.68 49.61
CA ALA A 180 -12.02 25.32 50.79
C ALA A 180 -13.28 26.11 50.44
N GLU A 181 -14.33 26.00 51.25
CA GLU A 181 -15.50 26.87 51.12
C GLU A 181 -15.07 28.34 51.23
N GLN A 182 -15.40 29.15 50.21
CA GLN A 182 -15.09 30.57 50.23
C GLN A 182 -15.86 31.23 51.39
N ARG A 183 -15.12 31.86 52.30
CA ARG A 183 -15.75 32.56 53.44
C ARG A 183 -16.58 33.73 52.93
N PRO A 184 -17.79 33.96 53.50
CA PRO A 184 -18.52 35.19 53.27
C PRO A 184 -17.63 36.39 53.61
N SER A 185 -17.23 37.17 52.61
CA SER A 185 -16.30 38.29 52.76
C SER A 185 -16.99 39.58 53.18
N ALA A 186 -18.31 39.65 53.02
CA ALA A 186 -19.12 40.80 53.35
C ALA A 186 -20.43 40.40 54.04
N TYR A 187 -20.96 41.29 54.86
CA TYR A 187 -22.32 41.21 55.39
C TYR A 187 -23.19 42.32 54.80
N ILE A 188 -24.49 42.11 54.84
CA ILE A 188 -25.47 43.14 54.52
C ILE A 188 -26.00 43.64 55.86
N PRO A 189 -25.78 44.92 56.22
CA PRO A 189 -26.33 45.46 57.45
C PRO A 189 -27.85 45.58 57.38
N ASP A 190 -28.54 45.12 58.42
CA ASP A 190 -30.02 45.18 58.56
C ASP A 190 -30.50 46.48 59.23
N ASP A 191 -29.65 47.49 59.36
CA ASP A 191 -29.94 48.73 60.10
C ASP A 191 -30.67 49.74 59.20
N GLU A 192 -31.80 50.29 59.65
CA GLU A 192 -32.71 51.16 58.86
C GLU A 192 -32.05 52.44 58.30
N TYR A 193 -30.93 52.87 58.88
CA TYR A 193 -30.17 54.06 58.47
C TYR A 193 -29.00 53.75 57.54
N SER A 194 -28.82 52.49 57.14
CA SER A 194 -27.70 52.05 56.32
C SER A 194 -28.16 51.47 54.97
N LEU A 195 -27.45 51.82 53.89
CA LEU A 195 -27.73 51.26 52.57
C LEU A 195 -27.46 49.74 52.57
N PRO A 196 -28.30 48.91 51.92
CA PRO A 196 -28.16 47.45 51.84
C PRO A 196 -27.05 47.03 50.86
N LEU A 197 -25.87 47.63 51.02
CA LEU A 197 -24.69 47.31 50.24
C LEU A 197 -23.80 46.36 51.05
N PRO A 198 -23.23 45.31 50.41
CA PRO A 198 -22.37 44.37 51.10
C PRO A 198 -21.13 45.09 51.63
N ARG A 199 -20.97 45.11 52.96
CA ARG A 199 -19.84 45.72 53.65
C ARG A 199 -18.83 44.65 54.05
N PRO A 200 -17.52 44.84 53.79
CA PRO A 200 -16.51 43.88 54.20
C PRO A 200 -16.44 43.80 55.72
N TYR A 201 -16.25 42.60 56.27
CA TYR A 201 -16.16 42.38 57.72
C TYR A 201 -14.91 42.99 58.39
N GLY A 202 -13.97 43.54 57.61
CA GLY A 202 -12.74 44.15 58.13
C GLY A 202 -11.80 43.14 58.82
N ALA A 203 -10.88 43.64 59.64
CA ALA A 203 -9.84 42.82 60.29
C ALA A 203 -10.38 41.86 61.37
N LEU A 204 -11.59 42.10 61.88
CA LEU A 204 -12.25 41.29 62.93
C LEU A 204 -13.37 40.43 62.35
N ALA A 205 -13.11 39.78 61.21
CA ALA A 205 -14.10 38.95 60.55
C ALA A 205 -14.50 37.74 61.42
N PRO A 206 -15.80 37.44 61.55
CA PRO A 206 -16.25 36.30 62.32
C PRO A 206 -15.77 35.00 61.68
N PHE A 207 -15.19 34.12 62.49
CA PHE A 207 -14.76 32.80 62.05
C PHE A 207 -15.94 31.83 62.16
N LYS A 208 -16.28 31.12 61.06
CA LYS A 208 -17.24 30.00 61.11
C LYS A 208 -16.71 28.96 62.09
N PRO A 209 -17.42 28.64 63.19
CA PRO A 209 -16.97 27.62 64.14
C PRO A 209 -16.64 26.33 63.39
N SER A 210 -15.46 25.76 63.65
CA SER A 210 -15.09 24.49 63.03
C SER A 210 -16.09 23.42 63.47
N ASP A 211 -16.60 22.65 62.51
CA ASP A 211 -17.46 21.51 62.81
C ASP A 211 -16.72 20.56 63.75
N ARG A 212 -17.44 20.04 64.75
CA ARG A 212 -16.87 19.14 65.74
C ARG A 212 -16.27 17.94 65.01
N GLY A 213 -14.94 17.82 65.07
CA GLY A 213 -14.23 16.74 64.39
C GLY A 213 -14.69 15.36 64.89
N SER A 214 -14.73 14.37 63.98
CA SER A 214 -15.14 12.99 64.28
C SER A 214 -14.40 12.38 65.49
N ASN A 215 -13.16 12.81 65.72
CA ASN A 215 -12.31 12.37 66.84
C ASN A 215 -12.70 12.91 68.22
N MET A 216 -13.64 13.85 68.33
CA MET A 216 -14.10 14.35 69.64
C MET A 216 -14.77 13.28 70.51
N ARG A 217 -15.20 12.15 69.93
CA ARG A 217 -15.78 11.01 70.66
C ARG A 217 -14.76 10.24 71.52
N HIS A 218 -13.47 10.41 71.27
CA HIS A 218 -12.39 9.68 71.95
C HIS A 218 -11.77 10.45 73.12
N PHE A 219 -12.06 11.75 73.27
CA PHE A 219 -11.61 12.53 74.42
C PHE A 219 -12.53 12.29 75.63
N ARG A 220 -12.02 11.60 76.65
CA ARG A 220 -12.71 11.41 77.94
C ARG A 220 -12.05 12.27 79.01
N LYS A 221 -12.86 12.97 79.80
CA LYS A 221 -12.35 13.75 80.94
C LYS A 221 -11.69 12.79 81.95
N PRO A 222 -10.48 13.09 82.45
CA PRO A 222 -9.79 12.20 83.39
C PRO A 222 -10.58 12.11 84.70
N LEU A 223 -10.70 10.89 85.24
CA LEU A 223 -11.31 10.66 86.54
C LEU A 223 -10.30 11.03 87.63
N VAL A 224 -10.61 12.06 88.41
CA VAL A 224 -9.81 12.49 89.56
C VAL A 224 -10.04 11.47 90.68
N LYS A 225 -8.99 10.75 91.09
CA LYS A 225 -9.10 9.80 92.21
C LYS A 225 -9.18 10.58 93.53
N PRO A 226 -10.08 10.20 94.46
CA PRO A 226 -10.13 10.83 95.77
C PRO A 226 -8.86 10.49 96.56
N ILE A 227 -8.31 11.51 97.21
CA ILE A 227 -7.13 11.40 98.06
C ILE A 227 -7.63 10.89 99.41
N GLU A 228 -7.14 9.73 99.85
CA GLU A 228 -7.44 9.18 101.18
C GLU A 228 -6.62 9.97 102.22
N ILE A 229 -7.32 10.52 103.23
CA ILE A 229 -6.73 11.22 104.39
C ILE A 229 -6.63 10.22 105.55
#